data_AF-A0ABD0MUI3-F1
#
_entry.id   AF-A0ABD0MUI3-F1
#
_cell.length_a   1.000
_cell.length_b   1.000
_cell.length_c   1.000
_cell.angle_alpha   90.00
_cell.angle_beta   90.00
_cell.angle_gamma   90.00
#
_symmetry.space_group_name_H-M   'P 1'
#
loop_
_entity.id
_entity.type
_entity.pdbx_description
1 polymer ?
#
loop_
_entity_poly.entity_id
_entity_poly.type
_entity_poly.pdbx_seq_one_letter_code
_entity_poly.pdbx_strand_id
1 'polypeptide(L)'
;MDLHTPHAGGPLEIVELKNNINIHWRPHSVPLRFSKMPIIDLPYISNYIDTIAGGPHAVIVITYAAHLVFHPITFYVHEVAKIRQSVVSLLSRAPDTTVIIKSGNTAGLK
;
A
#
# COMPACT_ATOMS: atom_id res chain seq x y z
N MET A 1 -16.42 -2.91 -12.18
CA MET A 1 -16.08 -1.83 -13.13
C MET A 1 -14.70 -2.16 -13.69
N ASP A 2 -14.52 -2.23 -15.00
CA ASP A 2 -13.21 -2.43 -15.62
C ASP A 2 -12.58 -1.05 -15.89
N LEU A 3 -11.40 -0.80 -15.31
CA LEU A 3 -10.68 0.47 -15.47
C LEU A 3 -9.77 0.49 -16.72
N HIS A 4 -9.73 -0.59 -17.50
CA HIS A 4 -8.88 -0.76 -18.69
C HIS A 4 -7.39 -0.45 -18.43
N THR A 5 -6.91 -0.80 -17.24
CA THR A 5 -5.51 -0.59 -16.86
C THR A 5 -4.61 -1.65 -17.49
N PRO A 6 -3.37 -1.30 -17.89
CA PRO A 6 -2.42 -2.28 -18.38
C PRO A 6 -2.21 -3.40 -17.35
N HIS A 7 -2.35 -4.66 -17.76
CA HIS A 7 -2.22 -5.84 -16.89
C HIS A 7 -0.95 -5.84 -16.02
N ALA A 8 0.13 -5.24 -16.49
CA ALA A 8 1.42 -5.17 -15.79
C ALA A 8 1.42 -4.26 -14.55
N GLY A 9 0.40 -3.41 -14.38
CA GLY A 9 0.25 -2.46 -13.27
C GLY A 9 -0.84 -2.83 -12.27
N GLY A 10 -1.41 -4.04 -12.37
CA GLY A 10 -2.49 -4.51 -11.49
C GLY A 10 -3.86 -3.88 -11.80
N PRO A 11 -4.93 -4.39 -11.16
CA PRO A 11 -6.29 -3.97 -11.46
C PRO A 11 -6.62 -2.53 -11.03
N LEU A 12 -5.75 -1.88 -10.24
CA LEU A 12 -5.94 -0.60 -9.51
C LEU A 12 -7.18 -0.55 -8.60
N GLU A 13 -8.32 -1.04 -9.04
CA GLU A 13 -9.55 -1.12 -8.29
C GLU A 13 -10.36 -2.35 -8.71
N ILE A 14 -10.97 -3.01 -7.73
CA ILE A 14 -11.96 -4.07 -7.95
C ILE A 14 -13.16 -3.78 -7.06
N VAL A 15 -14.36 -3.92 -7.63
CA VAL A 15 -15.63 -3.74 -6.93
C VAL A 15 -16.44 -5.03 -7.00
N GLU A 16 -16.80 -5.56 -5.85
CA GLU A 16 -17.66 -6.72 -5.67
C GLU A 16 -18.94 -6.26 -4.95
N LEU A 17 -20.07 -6.33 -5.65
CA LEU A 17 -21.32 -5.71 -5.18
C LEU A 17 -22.10 -6.55 -4.16
N LYS A 18 -21.96 -7.88 -4.19
CA LYS A 18 -22.71 -8.80 -3.32
C LYS A 18 -22.40 -8.57 -1.84
N ASN A 19 -21.13 -8.37 -1.52
CA ASN A 19 -20.67 -8.11 -0.16
C ASN A 19 -20.23 -6.65 0.04
N ASN A 20 -20.45 -5.78 -0.95
CA ASN A 20 -20.04 -4.37 -0.94
C ASN A 20 -18.54 -4.20 -0.63
N ILE A 21 -17.70 -4.98 -1.31
CA ILE A 21 -16.25 -4.94 -1.14
C ILE A 21 -15.66 -4.10 -2.27
N ASN A 22 -14.95 -3.04 -1.90
CA ASN A 22 -14.10 -2.29 -2.80
C ASN A 22 -12.63 -2.52 -2.40
N ILE A 23 -11.81 -2.93 -3.37
CA ILE A 23 -10.38 -3.11 -3.19
C ILE A 23 -9.67 -2.10 -4.07
N HIS A 24 -8.96 -1.15 -3.45
CA HIS A 24 -7.99 -0.31 -4.15
C HIS A 24 -6.58 -0.89 -3.97
N TRP A 25 -5.86 -1.09 -5.07
CA TRP A 25 -4.47 -1.54 -5.07
C TRP A 25 -3.55 -0.47 -5.66
N ARG A 26 -2.48 -0.14 -4.95
CA ARG A 26 -1.43 0.74 -5.45
C ARG A 26 -0.06 0.13 -5.10
N PRO A 27 0.95 0.25 -5.97
CA PRO A 27 2.32 -0.08 -5.60
C PRO A 27 2.88 0.97 -4.61
N HIS A 28 3.96 0.63 -3.92
CA HIS A 28 4.53 1.41 -2.82
C HIS A 28 5.33 2.67 -3.23
N SER A 29 5.06 3.22 -4.41
CA SER A 29 5.83 4.28 -5.08
C SER A 29 7.24 3.83 -5.52
N VAL A 30 8.11 4.80 -5.76
CA VAL A 30 9.51 4.61 -6.12
C VAL A 30 10.35 4.34 -4.86
N PRO A 31 11.36 3.45 -4.93
CA PRO A 31 11.87 2.77 -6.11
C PRO A 31 11.00 1.56 -6.53
N LEU A 32 10.53 1.58 -7.78
CA LEU A 32 9.80 0.47 -8.40
C LEU A 32 10.69 -0.17 -9.46
N ARG A 33 10.83 -1.50 -9.42
CA ARG A 33 11.70 -2.24 -10.37
C ARG A 33 10.94 -3.12 -11.37
N PHE A 34 9.62 -3.04 -11.40
CA PHE A 34 8.79 -3.67 -12.44
C PHE A 34 7.72 -2.70 -12.93
N SER A 35 7.49 -2.68 -14.25
CA SER A 35 6.46 -1.90 -14.95
C SER A 35 6.62 -0.36 -14.95
N LYS A 36 6.43 0.27 -16.13
CA LYS A 36 6.24 1.73 -16.22
C LYS A 36 4.79 2.04 -15.84
N MET A 37 4.59 2.93 -14.87
CA MET A 37 3.26 3.38 -14.45
C MET A 37 3.20 4.91 -14.40
N PRO A 38 2.03 5.52 -14.64
CA PRO A 38 1.84 6.94 -14.39
C PRO A 38 2.17 7.30 -12.94
N ILE A 39 2.86 8.41 -12.71
CA ILE A 39 3.27 8.82 -11.35
C ILE A 39 2.06 9.05 -10.42
N ILE A 40 0.91 9.41 -11.00
CA ILE A 40 -0.36 9.58 -10.27
C ILE A 40 -0.87 8.27 -9.64
N ASP A 41 -0.47 7.12 -10.21
CA ASP A 41 -0.80 5.79 -9.69
C ASP A 41 0.27 5.24 -8.74
N LEU A 42 1.30 6.03 -8.43
CA LEU A 42 2.44 5.68 -7.57
C LEU A 42 2.54 6.56 -6.30
N PRO A 43 1.45 6.77 -5.53
CA PRO A 43 1.54 7.58 -4.32
C PRO A 43 2.46 6.90 -3.28
N TYR A 44 3.22 7.70 -2.53
CA TYR A 44 3.87 7.20 -1.32
C TYR A 44 2.82 6.64 -0.35
N ILE A 45 3.13 5.51 0.29
CA ILE A 45 2.21 4.82 1.20
C ILE A 45 1.67 5.77 2.28
N SER A 46 2.54 6.58 2.88
CA SER A 46 2.14 7.57 3.90
C SER A 46 1.08 8.55 3.37
N ASN A 47 1.33 9.13 2.20
CA ASN A 47 0.43 10.12 1.60
C ASN A 47 -0.92 9.50 1.28
N TYR A 48 -0.94 8.25 0.81
CA TYR A 48 -2.19 7.54 0.54
C TYR A 48 -2.96 7.28 1.83
N ILE A 49 -2.30 6.79 2.89
CA ILE A 49 -2.92 6.59 4.22
C ILE A 49 -3.51 7.88 4.78
N ASP A 50 -2.86 9.02 4.58
CA ASP A 50 -3.34 10.32 5.07
C ASP A 50 -4.65 10.77 4.40
N THR A 51 -4.97 10.24 3.22
CA THR A 51 -6.26 10.50 2.53
C THR A 51 -7.40 9.59 2.98
N ILE A 52 -7.10 8.51 3.72
CA ILE A 52 -8.10 7.53 4.14
C ILE A 52 -8.78 7.98 5.44
N ALA A 53 -10.11 8.05 5.44
CA ALA A 53 -10.87 8.36 6.65
C ALA A 53 -10.72 7.29 7.74
N GLY A 54 -10.73 6.01 7.35
CA GLY A 54 -10.64 4.85 8.24
C GLY A 54 -12.00 4.34 8.71
N GLY A 55 -11.99 3.54 9.78
CA GLY A 55 -13.18 3.03 10.46
C GLY A 55 -13.32 1.51 10.39
N PRO A 56 -14.39 0.95 10.96
CA PRO A 56 -14.58 -0.51 11.12
C PRO A 56 -14.73 -1.27 9.80
N HIS A 57 -14.97 -0.57 8.69
CA HIS A 57 -15.10 -1.15 7.34
C HIS A 57 -13.88 -0.89 6.46
N ALA A 58 -12.83 -0.26 7.00
CA ALA A 58 -11.59 0.01 6.29
C ALA A 58 -10.51 -0.99 6.73
N VAL A 59 -9.92 -1.68 5.76
CA VAL A 59 -8.76 -2.55 5.94
C VAL A 59 -7.63 -2.03 5.07
N ILE A 60 -6.48 -1.73 5.69
CA ILE A 60 -5.28 -1.30 4.98
C ILE A 60 -4.25 -2.42 5.05
N VAL A 61 -3.82 -2.90 3.88
CA VAL A 61 -2.77 -3.94 3.78
C VAL A 61 -1.52 -3.31 3.19
N ILE A 62 -0.42 -3.35 3.95
CA ILE A 62 0.86 -2.76 3.57
C ILE A 62 1.88 -3.87 3.34
N THR A 63 2.56 -3.82 2.20
CA THR A 63 3.75 -4.63 1.92
C THR A 63 4.88 -3.72 1.47
N TYR A 64 6.06 -3.81 2.11
CA TYR A 64 7.15 -2.87 1.86
C TYR A 64 8.52 -3.50 2.13
N ALA A 65 9.15 -4.04 1.07
CA ALA A 65 10.47 -4.69 1.18
C ALA A 65 11.24 -4.81 -0.14
N ALA A 66 10.77 -5.67 -1.06
CA ALA A 66 11.62 -6.30 -2.09
C ALA A 66 12.40 -5.34 -3.01
N HIS A 67 11.91 -4.13 -3.29
CA HIS A 67 12.64 -3.18 -4.13
C HIS A 67 13.65 -2.32 -3.37
N LEU A 68 13.46 -2.20 -2.06
CA LEU A 68 14.22 -1.30 -1.20
C LEU A 68 15.50 -1.96 -0.70
N VAL A 69 15.58 -3.28 -0.80
CA VAL A 69 16.80 -4.06 -0.48
C VAL A 69 18.01 -3.65 -1.33
N PHE A 70 17.77 -2.97 -2.47
CA PHE A 70 18.82 -2.42 -3.34
C PHE A 70 19.21 -0.98 -3.01
N HIS A 71 18.65 -0.41 -1.95
CA HIS A 71 18.87 0.97 -1.52
C HIS A 71 19.47 1.01 -0.11
N PRO A 72 20.12 2.12 0.28
CA PRO A 72 20.68 2.25 1.62
C PRO A 72 19.62 2.01 2.71
N ILE A 73 20.02 1.33 3.80
CA ILE A 73 19.12 1.05 4.92
C ILE A 73 18.50 2.33 5.52
N THR A 74 19.22 3.45 5.46
CA THR A 74 18.73 4.76 5.92
C THR A 74 17.50 5.23 5.13
N PHE A 75 17.43 4.94 3.82
CA PHE A 75 16.24 5.20 3.01
C PHE A 75 15.05 4.37 3.48
N TYR A 76 15.26 3.07 3.72
CA TYR A 76 14.23 2.19 4.25
C TYR A 76 13.69 2.66 5.60
N VAL A 77 14.59 2.98 6.55
CA VAL A 77 14.22 3.47 7.88
C VAL A 77 13.41 4.76 7.81
N HIS A 78 13.82 5.70 6.96
CA HIS A 78 13.12 6.96 6.76
C HIS A 78 11.70 6.77 6.24
N GLU A 79 11.51 5.93 5.21
CA GLU A 79 10.19 5.69 4.63
C GLU A 79 9.28 4.91 5.60
N VAL A 80 9.81 3.91 6.32
CA VAL A 80 9.04 3.21 7.37
C VAL A 80 8.63 4.17 8.50
N ALA A 81 9.47 5.14 8.88
CA ALA A 81 9.13 6.13 9.89
C ALA A 81 7.93 7.00 9.47
N LYS A 82 7.88 7.43 8.20
CA LYS A 82 6.73 8.16 7.64
C LYS A 82 5.47 7.31 7.61
N ILE A 83 5.57 6.06 7.14
CA ILE A 83 4.44 5.12 7.11
C ILE A 83 3.89 4.93 8.53
N ARG A 84 4.78 4.72 9.50
CA ARG A 84 4.40 4.60 10.92
C ARG A 84 3.66 5.85 11.41
N GLN A 85 4.14 7.05 11.07
CA GLN A 85 3.50 8.29 11.47
C GLN A 85 2.07 8.40 10.91
N SER A 86 1.87 8.11 9.62
CA SER A 86 0.54 8.12 9.00
C SER A 86 -0.38 7.05 9.58
N VAL A 87 0.13 5.84 9.87
CA VAL A 87 -0.65 4.78 10.53
C VAL A 87 -1.08 5.20 11.94
N VAL A 88 -0.18 5.79 12.73
CA VAL A 88 -0.52 6.28 14.08
C VAL A 88 -1.56 7.39 13.99
N SER A 89 -1.41 8.33 13.06
CA SER A 89 -2.40 9.38 12.81
C SER A 89 -3.77 8.81 12.43
N LEU A 90 -3.79 7.78 11.59
CA LEU A 90 -5.02 7.07 11.19
C LEU A 90 -5.70 6.39 12.38
N LEU A 91 -4.96 5.61 13.15
CA LEU A 91 -5.53 4.90 14.30
C LEU A 91 -5.93 5.86 15.43
N SER A 92 -5.30 7.03 15.52
CA SER A 92 -5.72 8.08 16.46
C SER A 92 -7.07 8.70 16.09
N ARG A 93 -7.39 8.82 14.80
CA ARG A 93 -8.67 9.40 14.33
C ARG A 93 -9.76 8.35 14.09
N ALA A 94 -9.38 7.11 13.78
CA ALA A 94 -10.27 6.01 13.43
C ALA A 94 -9.73 4.70 14.03
N PRO A 95 -9.88 4.49 15.36
CA PRO A 95 -9.25 3.38 16.08
C PRO A 95 -9.72 1.99 15.64
N ASP A 96 -10.93 1.88 15.08
CA ASP A 96 -11.49 0.63 14.58
C ASP A 96 -10.95 0.22 13.19
N THR A 97 -10.04 1.02 12.60
CA THR A 97 -9.42 0.68 11.32
C THR A 97 -8.48 -0.50 11.48
N THR A 98 -8.62 -1.52 10.62
CA THR A 98 -7.69 -2.64 10.62
C THR A 98 -6.49 -2.33 9.73
N VAL A 99 -5.27 -2.41 10.28
CA VAL A 99 -4.01 -2.25 9.54
C VAL A 99 -3.21 -3.54 9.60
N ILE A 100 -2.97 -4.15 8.45
CA ILE A 100 -2.18 -5.37 8.29
C ILE A 100 -0.86 -5.01 7.64
N ILE A 101 0.24 -5.31 8.32
CA ILE A 101 1.59 -5.11 7.80
C ILE A 101 2.20 -6.47 7.53
N LYS A 102 2.58 -6.71 6.29
CA LYS A 102 3.30 -7.92 5.90
C LYS A 102 4.74 -7.57 5.55
N SER A 103 5.66 -8.19 6.29
CA SER A 103 7.10 -8.03 6.13
C SER A 103 7.59 -8.60 4.79
N GLY A 104 8.89 -8.39 4.51
CA GLY A 104 9.54 -9.01 3.36
C GLY A 104 9.34 -10.52 3.34
N ASN A 105 9.18 -11.07 2.13
CA ASN A 105 9.16 -12.52 1.94
C ASN A 105 10.47 -13.09 2.44
N THR A 106 10.42 -13.93 3.47
CA THR A 106 11.50 -14.87 3.73
C THR A 106 11.30 -16.01 2.74
N ALA A 107 12.35 -16.40 2.01
CA ALA A 107 12.25 -17.63 1.23
C ALA A 107 11.93 -18.75 2.23
N GLY A 108 10.69 -19.25 2.22
CA GLY A 108 10.39 -20.50 2.91
C GLY A 108 11.30 -21.59 2.36
N LEU A 109 11.54 -22.64 3.15
CA LEU A 109 12.13 -23.86 2.58
C LEU A 109 11.26 -24.27 1.39
N LYS A 110 11.91 -24.40 0.22
CA LYS A 110 11.27 -24.94 -0.99
C LYS A 110 10.84 -26.38 -0.76
#